data_AF-A0A7J5VEC7-F1
#
_entry.id   AF-A0A7J5VEC7-F1
#
_cell.length_a   1.000
_cell.length_b   1.000
_cell.length_c   1.000
_cell.angle_alpha   90.00
_cell.angle_beta   90.00
_cell.angle_gamma   90.00
#
_symmetry.space_group_name_H-M   'P 1'
#
loop_
_entity.id
_entity.type
_entity.pdbx_description
1 polymer ?
#
loop_
_entity_poly.entity_id
_entity_poly.type
_entity_poly.pdbx_seq_one_letter_code
_entity_poly.pdbx_strand_id
1 'polypeptide(L)'
;MKKSSVLMGRLVLSVSGIFLVALMIGCSSIGSSVSTTPVALKGVFMDGPVGGISYATATLKGVTGADGMFKYNPGETVAFSVGSLTLGSASGKPVVTPLDLFPDAKDASDQRVVNICVLLQTLDQDGNAENGILITEKSASFVSQYGKDINFNKPVRAFSFDAGFRSVMAELNDVDAFGAIPRAVKPPALAQKHLAATLAGLKKKETPAQK
;
A
#
# COMPACT_ATOMS: atom_id res chain seq x y z
N MET A 1 -21.62 59.56 -0.52
CA MET A 1 -23.07 59.70 -0.79
C MET A 1 -23.26 60.19 -2.23
N LYS A 2 -24.11 59.49 -3.00
CA LYS A 2 -24.78 59.85 -4.28
C LYS A 2 -24.02 60.56 -5.43
N LYS A 3 -23.73 59.74 -6.45
CA LYS A 3 -24.10 59.82 -7.89
C LYS A 3 -24.13 61.19 -8.61
N SER A 4 -23.33 61.28 -9.67
CA SER A 4 -23.57 61.96 -10.95
C SER A 4 -22.60 61.32 -11.97
N SER A 5 -22.83 61.17 -13.28
CA SER A 5 -23.54 62.03 -14.21
C SER A 5 -24.21 61.23 -15.34
N VAL A 6 -25.10 61.92 -16.04
CA VAL A 6 -26.05 61.44 -17.05
C VAL A 6 -25.65 62.04 -18.41
N LEU A 7 -25.57 61.19 -19.43
CA LEU A 7 -26.13 61.32 -20.80
C LEU A 7 -25.97 62.65 -21.59
N MET A 8 -25.39 62.56 -22.80
CA MET A 8 -25.74 63.35 -24.00
C MET A 8 -24.94 62.80 -25.20
N GLY A 9 -25.43 62.59 -26.41
CA GLY A 9 -26.73 62.82 -27.08
C GLY A 9 -26.82 61.88 -28.30
N ARG A 10 -28.02 61.43 -28.68
CA ARG A 10 -28.83 61.91 -29.82
C ARG A 10 -28.11 61.88 -31.19
N LEU A 11 -28.60 61.03 -32.12
CA LEU A 11 -29.46 61.40 -33.26
C LEU A 11 -29.14 60.58 -34.55
N VAL A 12 -29.88 59.50 -34.89
CA VAL A 12 -30.88 59.32 -36.00
C VAL A 12 -30.33 58.84 -37.38
N LEU A 13 -31.21 58.06 -38.04
CA LEU A 13 -31.33 57.65 -39.47
C LEU A 13 -30.57 56.38 -39.88
N SER A 14 -31.24 55.24 -40.08
CA SER A 14 -32.18 54.88 -41.17
C SER A 14 -31.45 54.01 -42.19
N VAL A 15 -31.89 52.77 -42.36
CA VAL A 15 -32.36 52.18 -43.64
C VAL A 15 -32.58 50.69 -43.45
N SER A 16 -33.74 50.27 -43.94
CA SER A 16 -34.30 48.93 -43.96
C SER A 16 -33.41 47.91 -44.68
N GLY A 17 -33.28 46.72 -44.08
CA GLY A 17 -32.65 45.54 -44.68
C GLY A 17 -33.19 44.28 -44.02
N ILE A 18 -34.35 43.82 -44.48
CA ILE A 18 -34.93 42.52 -44.11
C ILE A 18 -34.12 41.44 -44.84
N PHE A 19 -33.42 40.59 -44.09
CA PHE A 19 -33.07 39.25 -44.55
C PHE A 19 -33.29 38.25 -43.40
N LEU A 20 -34.30 37.41 -43.60
CA LEU A 20 -34.54 36.14 -42.94
C LEU A 20 -33.24 35.32 -42.87
N VAL A 21 -32.98 34.61 -41.75
CA VAL A 21 -32.58 33.18 -41.73
C VAL A 21 -32.16 32.71 -40.32
N ALA A 22 -32.83 31.63 -39.89
CA ALA A 22 -32.46 30.57 -38.95
C ALA A 22 -32.04 30.92 -37.50
N LEU A 23 -33.01 30.71 -36.60
CA LEU A 23 -32.76 30.17 -35.27
C LEU A 23 -32.05 28.81 -35.40
N MET A 24 -30.82 28.72 -34.89
CA MET A 24 -30.27 27.46 -34.41
C MET A 24 -29.74 27.67 -32.99
N ILE A 25 -30.47 27.05 -32.07
CA ILE A 25 -30.12 26.84 -30.67
C ILE A 25 -28.88 25.94 -30.66
N GLY A 26 -27.70 26.52 -30.47
CA GLY A 26 -26.49 25.80 -30.12
C GLY A 26 -26.31 25.82 -28.61
N CYS A 27 -26.98 24.91 -27.89
CA CYS A 27 -26.60 24.60 -26.51
C CYS A 27 -25.24 23.89 -26.59
N SER A 28 -24.16 24.63 -26.38
CA SER A 28 -22.85 24.05 -26.14
C SER A 28 -22.93 23.28 -24.83
N SER A 29 -23.20 21.98 -24.96
CA SER A 29 -23.09 21.01 -23.88
C SER A 29 -21.66 21.05 -23.38
N ILE A 30 -21.46 21.68 -22.23
CA ILE A 30 -20.35 21.35 -21.36
C ILE A 30 -20.57 19.89 -20.99
N GLY A 31 -19.97 19.01 -21.78
CA GLY A 31 -19.71 17.64 -21.39
C GLY A 31 -18.76 17.70 -20.21
N SER A 32 -19.32 17.87 -19.02
CA SER A 32 -18.66 17.43 -17.80
C SER A 32 -18.46 15.94 -17.99
N SER A 33 -17.30 15.57 -18.51
CA SER A 33 -16.79 14.22 -18.38
C SER A 33 -16.66 14.00 -16.88
N VAL A 34 -17.71 13.46 -16.27
CA VAL A 34 -17.61 12.80 -14.98
C VAL A 34 -16.59 11.72 -15.22
N SER A 35 -15.34 12.02 -14.89
CA SER A 35 -14.30 11.02 -14.81
C SER A 35 -14.78 10.09 -13.71
N THR A 36 -15.45 9.01 -14.12
CA THR A 36 -15.82 7.90 -13.26
C THR A 36 -14.52 7.15 -12.97
N THR A 37 -13.57 7.83 -12.31
CA THR A 37 -12.44 7.15 -11.69
C THR A 37 -13.06 6.12 -10.73
N PRO A 38 -12.84 4.82 -10.97
CA PRO A 38 -13.34 3.79 -10.07
C PRO A 38 -12.91 4.15 -8.65
N VAL A 39 -13.85 4.08 -7.71
CA VAL A 39 -13.51 4.32 -6.29
C VAL A 39 -12.55 3.21 -5.89
N ALA A 40 -11.30 3.58 -5.60
CA ALA A 40 -10.30 2.63 -5.17
C ALA A 40 -10.81 1.82 -3.97
N LEU A 41 -10.72 0.51 -4.08
CA LEU A 41 -11.02 -0.41 -2.99
C LEU A 41 -9.91 -0.37 -1.95
N LYS A 42 -10.25 -0.88 -0.78
CA LYS A 42 -9.39 -0.97 0.39
C LYS A 42 -9.14 -2.43 0.74
N GLY A 43 -7.90 -2.74 1.08
CA GLY A 43 -7.48 -4.05 1.59
C GLY A 43 -6.49 -3.88 2.73
N VAL A 44 -6.24 -4.95 3.49
CA VAL A 44 -5.27 -4.94 4.60
C VAL A 44 -4.22 -6.04 4.38
N PHE A 45 -2.94 -5.71 4.59
CA PHE A 45 -1.86 -6.69 4.59
C PHE A 45 -1.67 -7.27 6.00
N MET A 46 -1.73 -8.60 6.13
CA MET A 46 -1.93 -9.31 7.40
C MET A 46 -0.89 -10.43 7.67
N ASP A 47 -0.04 -10.17 8.66
CA ASP A 47 0.70 -11.09 9.55
C ASP A 47 0.66 -10.41 10.93
N GLY A 48 -0.54 -10.20 11.48
CA GLY A 48 -0.87 -8.97 12.21
C GLY A 48 -0.99 -7.76 11.25
N PRO A 49 -1.61 -6.63 11.62
CA PRO A 49 -1.66 -5.48 10.70
C PRO A 49 -0.24 -5.01 10.38
N VAL A 50 0.17 -5.04 9.10
CA VAL A 50 1.55 -4.69 8.70
C VAL A 50 1.59 -3.30 8.09
N GLY A 51 2.03 -2.33 8.88
CA GLY A 51 2.21 -0.95 8.49
C GLY A 51 3.63 -0.62 8.01
N GLY A 52 3.74 0.41 7.18
CA GLY A 52 5.04 0.96 6.75
C GLY A 52 5.69 0.24 5.57
N ILE A 53 5.01 -0.73 4.93
CA ILE A 53 5.50 -1.35 3.69
C ILE A 53 4.94 -0.62 2.47
N SER A 54 5.73 -0.51 1.42
CA SER A 54 5.28 0.09 0.16
C SER A 54 4.39 -0.88 -0.61
N TYR A 55 3.38 -0.35 -1.30
CA TYR A 55 2.57 -1.10 -2.25
C TYR A 55 2.45 -0.34 -3.58
N ALA A 56 2.36 -1.09 -4.68
CA ALA A 56 2.12 -0.54 -6.01
C ALA A 56 1.20 -1.47 -6.81
N THR A 57 0.25 -0.87 -7.53
CA THR A 57 -0.57 -1.50 -8.56
C THR A 57 -0.25 -0.87 -9.91
N ALA A 58 -0.97 -1.26 -10.96
CA ALA A 58 -0.83 -0.62 -12.27
C ALA A 58 -1.17 0.88 -12.23
N THR A 59 -2.05 1.31 -11.32
CA THR A 59 -2.56 2.69 -11.27
C THR A 59 -2.36 3.41 -9.95
N LEU A 60 -2.08 2.69 -8.86
CA LEU A 60 -1.96 3.23 -7.51
C LEU A 60 -0.60 2.88 -6.90
N LYS A 61 -0.14 3.72 -5.97
CA LYS A 61 1.01 3.42 -5.12
C LYS A 61 0.86 4.10 -3.77
N GLY A 62 1.49 3.56 -2.75
CA GLY A 62 1.50 4.16 -1.42
C GLY A 62 2.28 3.33 -0.42
N VAL A 63 2.09 3.65 0.85
CA VAL A 63 2.62 2.90 2.00
C VAL A 63 1.44 2.42 2.83
N THR A 64 1.52 1.20 3.38
CA THR A 64 0.47 0.68 4.24
C THR A 64 0.35 1.50 5.52
N GLY A 65 -0.88 1.79 5.94
CA GLY A 65 -1.14 2.40 7.24
C GLY A 65 -0.75 1.48 8.40
N ALA A 66 -0.68 2.00 9.63
CA ALA A 66 -0.41 1.18 10.83
C ALA A 66 -1.44 0.05 11.03
N ASP A 67 -2.63 0.19 10.45
CA ASP A 67 -3.70 -0.82 10.38
C ASP A 67 -3.51 -1.81 9.20
N GLY A 68 -2.38 -1.76 8.49
CA GLY A 68 -2.07 -2.58 7.32
C GLY A 68 -2.77 -2.17 6.04
N MET A 69 -3.50 -1.04 6.03
CA MET A 69 -4.37 -0.64 4.93
C MET A 69 -3.61 -0.27 3.66
N PHE A 70 -4.01 -0.83 2.51
CA PHE A 70 -3.59 -0.43 1.17
C PHE A 70 -4.81 -0.19 0.25
N LYS A 71 -4.57 0.42 -0.90
CA LYS A 71 -5.59 0.70 -1.93
C LYS A 71 -5.30 -0.06 -3.22
N TYR A 72 -6.33 -0.49 -3.91
CA TYR A 72 -6.25 -1.16 -5.21
C TYR A 72 -7.52 -0.93 -6.03
N ASN A 73 -7.44 -1.03 -7.35
CA ASN A 73 -8.63 -1.11 -8.19
C ASN A 73 -9.00 -2.58 -8.47
N PRO A 74 -10.30 -2.90 -8.70
CA PRO A 74 -10.73 -4.26 -9.01
C PRO A 74 -9.93 -4.88 -10.17
N GLY A 75 -9.49 -6.12 -10.00
CA GLY A 75 -8.72 -6.86 -11.01
C GLY A 75 -7.23 -6.54 -11.07
N GLU A 76 -6.75 -5.53 -10.34
CA GLU A 76 -5.32 -5.23 -10.30
C GLU A 76 -4.54 -6.21 -9.41
N THR A 77 -3.25 -6.37 -9.76
CA THR A 77 -2.26 -7.01 -8.89
C THR A 77 -1.58 -5.92 -8.05
N VAL A 78 -1.30 -6.24 -6.79
CA VAL A 78 -0.62 -5.37 -5.83
C VAL A 78 0.73 -6.00 -5.52
N ALA A 79 1.82 -5.29 -5.82
CA ALA A 79 3.18 -5.64 -5.41
C ALA A 79 3.50 -4.95 -4.08
N PHE A 80 4.13 -5.68 -3.16
CA PHE A 80 4.54 -5.16 -1.85
C PHE A 80 6.07 -5.17 -1.71
N SER A 81 6.63 -4.15 -1.06
CA SER A 81 8.07 -4.04 -0.81
C SER A 81 8.39 -3.39 0.54
N VAL A 82 9.54 -3.72 1.11
CA VAL A 82 10.16 -2.95 2.21
C VAL A 82 11.28 -2.13 1.61
N GLY A 83 11.09 -0.81 1.52
CA GLY A 83 11.97 0.02 0.71
C GLY A 83 12.00 -0.47 -0.74
N SER A 84 13.19 -0.69 -1.30
CA SER A 84 13.39 -1.26 -2.64
C SER A 84 13.32 -2.80 -2.71
N LEU A 85 13.27 -3.50 -1.57
CA LEU A 85 13.22 -4.96 -1.54
C LEU A 85 11.80 -5.48 -1.78
N THR A 86 11.57 -6.09 -2.94
CA THR A 86 10.29 -6.75 -3.28
C THR A 86 10.04 -7.95 -2.36
N LEU A 87 8.87 -7.96 -1.72
CA LEU A 87 8.38 -9.10 -0.96
C LEU A 87 7.65 -10.11 -1.86
N GLY A 88 6.85 -9.59 -2.80
CA GLY A 88 6.06 -10.39 -3.73
C GLY A 88 4.85 -9.60 -4.22
N SER A 89 3.91 -10.30 -4.86
CA SER A 89 2.69 -9.68 -5.38
C SER A 89 1.49 -10.62 -5.26
N ALA A 90 0.31 -10.05 -5.07
CA ALA A 90 -0.94 -10.78 -5.01
C ALA A 90 -2.05 -10.04 -5.76
N SER A 91 -3.12 -10.74 -6.15
CA SER A 91 -4.34 -10.08 -6.61
C SER A 91 -4.88 -9.16 -5.51
N GLY A 92 -5.31 -7.96 -5.88
CA GLY A 92 -5.95 -7.02 -4.95
C GLY A 92 -7.24 -7.61 -4.40
N LYS A 93 -7.31 -7.74 -3.07
CA LYS A 93 -8.47 -8.29 -2.33
C LYS A 93 -8.55 -7.68 -0.92
N PRO A 94 -9.68 -7.84 -0.20
CA PRO A 94 -9.86 -7.21 1.12
C PRO A 94 -8.81 -7.58 2.17
N VAL A 95 -8.26 -8.79 2.10
CA VAL A 95 -7.18 -9.24 3.00
C VAL A 95 -6.11 -9.94 2.17
N VAL A 96 -4.88 -9.44 2.24
CA VAL A 96 -3.68 -10.06 1.66
C VAL A 96 -2.76 -10.46 2.80
N THR A 97 -2.13 -11.62 2.72
CA THR A 97 -1.18 -12.13 3.71
C THR A 97 0.14 -12.47 3.02
N PRO A 98 1.25 -12.68 3.75
CA PRO A 98 2.48 -13.20 3.16
C PRO A 98 2.30 -14.50 2.37
N LEU A 99 1.33 -15.35 2.73
CA LEU A 99 1.00 -16.56 1.98
C LEU A 99 0.46 -16.23 0.57
N ASP A 100 -0.34 -15.18 0.45
CA ASP A 100 -0.97 -14.79 -0.82
C ASP A 100 0.03 -14.23 -1.84
N LEU A 101 1.24 -13.85 -1.41
CA LEU A 101 2.30 -13.36 -2.28
C LEU A 101 2.86 -14.46 -3.21
N PHE A 102 2.58 -15.72 -2.92
CA PHE A 102 3.06 -16.87 -3.66
C PHE A 102 1.89 -17.81 -3.99
N PRO A 103 1.32 -17.72 -5.20
CA PRO A 103 0.17 -18.54 -5.60
C PRO A 103 0.41 -20.05 -5.53
N ASP A 104 1.67 -20.49 -5.59
CA ASP A 104 2.11 -21.89 -5.51
C ASP A 104 2.39 -22.36 -4.06
N ALA A 105 2.39 -21.46 -3.08
CA ALA A 105 2.56 -21.82 -1.67
C ALA A 105 1.28 -22.47 -1.12
N LYS A 106 1.43 -23.66 -0.53
CA LYS A 106 0.30 -24.44 0.00
C LYS A 106 -0.22 -23.93 1.33
N ASP A 107 0.70 -23.49 2.19
CA ASP A 107 0.41 -23.03 3.54
C ASP A 107 1.55 -22.16 4.10
N ALA A 108 1.39 -21.69 5.33
CA ALA A 108 2.34 -20.81 6.02
C ALA A 108 3.73 -21.43 6.27
N SER A 109 3.95 -22.72 5.98
CA SER A 109 5.25 -23.38 6.07
C SER A 109 6.09 -23.25 4.79
N ASP A 110 5.55 -22.67 3.71
CA ASP A 110 6.34 -22.35 2.52
C ASP A 110 7.56 -21.51 2.91
N GLN A 111 8.72 -21.92 2.40
CA GLN A 111 10.00 -21.32 2.75
C GLN A 111 10.03 -19.81 2.53
N ARG A 112 9.50 -19.33 1.41
CA ARG A 112 9.51 -17.91 1.06
C ARG A 112 8.60 -17.12 2.00
N VAL A 113 7.43 -17.69 2.30
CA VAL A 113 6.47 -17.13 3.25
C VAL A 113 7.10 -16.96 4.64
N VAL A 114 7.73 -18.02 5.16
CA VAL A 114 8.41 -17.97 6.47
C VAL A 114 9.52 -16.93 6.48
N ASN A 115 10.33 -16.85 5.41
CA ASN A 115 11.44 -15.90 5.33
C ASN A 115 10.95 -14.44 5.28
N ILE A 116 9.83 -14.16 4.58
CA ILE A 116 9.19 -12.83 4.63
C ILE A 116 8.70 -12.52 6.03
N CYS A 117 8.02 -13.44 6.72
CA CYS A 117 7.57 -13.24 8.10
C CYS A 117 8.75 -12.97 9.04
N VAL A 118 9.86 -13.69 8.88
CA VAL A 118 11.08 -13.45 9.65
C VAL A 118 11.58 -12.02 9.44
N LEU A 119 11.65 -11.54 8.20
CA LEU A 119 12.07 -10.17 7.91
C LEU A 119 11.13 -9.16 8.56
N LEU A 120 9.82 -9.25 8.28
CA LEU A 120 8.81 -8.29 8.75
C LEU A 120 8.79 -8.21 10.28
N GLN A 121 8.70 -9.34 10.97
CA GLN A 121 8.64 -9.38 12.44
C GLN A 121 9.97 -9.03 13.11
N THR A 122 11.10 -9.15 12.41
CA THR A 122 12.39 -8.68 12.95
C THR A 122 12.50 -7.16 12.87
N LEU A 123 12.03 -6.57 11.76
CA LEU A 123 12.08 -5.13 11.50
C LEU A 123 10.97 -4.34 12.21
N ASP A 124 10.04 -5.05 12.84
CA ASP A 124 9.00 -4.48 13.68
C ASP A 124 9.58 -3.57 14.77
N GLN A 125 9.07 -2.34 14.84
CA GLN A 125 9.63 -1.27 15.66
C GLN A 125 9.79 -1.67 17.13
N ASP A 126 8.76 -2.28 17.73
CA ASP A 126 8.80 -2.73 19.13
C ASP A 126 9.12 -4.23 19.28
N GLY A 127 9.10 -4.99 18.19
CA GLY A 127 9.41 -6.42 18.17
C GLY A 127 8.28 -7.32 18.66
N ASN A 128 7.08 -6.76 18.83
CA ASN A 128 5.90 -7.44 19.33
C ASN A 128 4.80 -7.52 18.27
N ALA A 129 4.96 -8.43 17.31
CA ALA A 129 3.99 -8.67 16.24
C ALA A 129 2.53 -8.87 16.68
N GLU A 130 2.27 -9.29 17.94
CA GLU A 130 0.91 -9.49 18.48
C GLU A 130 0.08 -8.19 18.55
N ASN A 131 0.72 -7.02 18.61
CA ASN A 131 0.05 -5.72 18.60
C ASN A 131 0.03 -5.05 17.20
N GLY A 132 0.48 -5.77 16.16
CA GLY A 132 0.74 -5.24 14.83
C GLY A 132 2.23 -5.28 14.50
N ILE A 133 2.55 -5.05 13.22
CA ILE A 133 3.93 -4.93 12.75
C ILE A 133 4.08 -3.55 12.14
N LEU A 134 4.96 -2.74 12.68
CA LEU A 134 5.25 -1.41 12.13
C LEU A 134 6.69 -1.32 11.65
N ILE A 135 6.85 -1.21 10.34
CA ILE A 135 8.16 -0.97 9.72
C ILE A 135 8.38 0.54 9.61
N THR A 136 9.38 1.06 10.32
CA THR A 136 9.69 2.50 10.25
C THR A 136 10.28 2.88 8.90
N GLU A 137 10.15 4.15 8.50
CA GLU A 137 10.80 4.68 7.30
C GLU A 137 12.32 4.47 7.34
N LYS A 138 12.93 4.60 8.52
CA LYS A 138 14.36 4.31 8.75
C LYS A 138 14.68 2.84 8.47
N SER A 139 13.90 1.90 8.99
CA SER A 139 14.10 0.47 8.71
C SER A 139 13.98 0.17 7.22
N ALA A 140 12.98 0.76 6.55
CA ALA A 140 12.78 0.59 5.10
C ALA A 140 13.93 1.20 4.25
N SER A 141 14.50 2.34 4.66
CA SER A 141 15.64 2.94 3.96
C SER A 141 16.92 2.11 4.12
N PHE A 142 17.17 1.56 5.31
CA PHE A 142 18.30 0.65 5.56
C PHE A 142 18.15 -0.65 4.77
N VAL A 143 16.94 -1.19 4.65
CA VAL A 143 16.68 -2.33 3.75
C VAL A 143 17.02 -1.98 2.30
N SER A 144 16.68 -0.77 1.85
CA SER A 144 17.02 -0.34 0.49
C SER A 144 18.52 -0.22 0.24
N GLN A 145 19.26 0.25 1.25
CA GLN A 145 20.70 0.51 1.16
C GLN A 145 21.55 -0.75 1.31
N TYR A 146 21.18 -1.63 2.24
CA TYR A 146 22.01 -2.77 2.66
C TYR A 146 21.39 -4.14 2.32
N GLY A 147 20.11 -4.18 1.98
CA GLY A 147 19.32 -5.40 1.80
C GLY A 147 19.25 -5.93 0.37
N LYS A 148 20.01 -5.39 -0.59
CA LYS A 148 19.95 -5.76 -2.01
C LYS A 148 20.17 -7.26 -2.29
N ASP A 149 20.91 -7.94 -1.42
CA ASP A 149 21.27 -9.35 -1.56
C ASP A 149 20.37 -10.29 -0.72
N ILE A 150 19.32 -9.76 -0.09
CA ILE A 150 18.36 -10.57 0.69
C ILE A 150 17.66 -11.57 -0.23
N ASN A 151 17.82 -12.87 0.06
CA ASN A 151 17.25 -13.93 -0.76
C ASN A 151 16.23 -14.78 0.02
N PHE A 152 14.95 -14.53 -0.22
CA PHE A 152 13.84 -15.31 0.37
C PHE A 152 13.79 -16.77 -0.10
N ASN A 153 14.55 -17.16 -1.13
CA ASN A 153 14.63 -18.54 -1.62
C ASN A 153 15.71 -19.38 -0.89
N LYS A 154 16.34 -18.87 0.18
CA LYS A 154 17.21 -19.69 1.03
C LYS A 154 16.39 -20.65 1.92
N PRO A 155 16.93 -21.84 2.23
CA PRO A 155 16.36 -22.72 3.26
C PRO A 155 16.07 -21.94 4.54
N VAL A 156 14.91 -22.21 5.17
CA VAL A 156 14.43 -21.49 6.36
C VAL A 156 15.51 -21.39 7.46
N ARG A 157 16.25 -22.47 7.70
CA ARG A 157 17.32 -22.52 8.72
C ARG A 157 18.53 -21.63 8.38
N ALA A 158 18.74 -21.31 7.11
CA ALA A 158 19.86 -20.52 6.62
C ALA A 158 19.50 -19.03 6.46
N PHE A 159 18.22 -18.69 6.33
CA PHE A 159 17.80 -17.31 6.04
C PHE A 159 18.16 -16.31 7.14
N SER A 160 18.16 -16.71 8.42
CA SER A 160 18.60 -15.83 9.52
C SER A 160 20.07 -15.39 9.39
N PHE A 161 20.87 -16.15 8.63
CA PHE A 161 22.28 -15.87 8.32
C PHE A 161 22.48 -15.36 6.89
N ASP A 162 21.40 -15.00 6.19
CA ASP A 162 21.49 -14.36 4.88
C ASP A 162 22.35 -13.09 4.97
N ALA A 163 23.33 -12.95 4.07
CA ALA A 163 24.31 -11.88 4.14
C ALA A 163 23.68 -10.49 4.03
N GLY A 164 22.73 -10.29 3.11
CA GLY A 164 22.03 -9.02 2.96
C GLY A 164 21.19 -8.69 4.20
N PHE A 165 20.52 -9.69 4.76
CA PHE A 165 19.72 -9.48 5.96
C PHE A 165 20.59 -9.20 7.19
N ARG A 166 21.76 -9.84 7.27
CA ARG A 166 22.73 -9.61 8.34
C ARG A 166 23.34 -8.22 8.27
N SER A 167 23.65 -7.73 7.07
CA SER A 167 24.09 -6.35 6.87
C SER A 167 23.03 -5.36 7.33
N VAL A 168 21.77 -5.48 6.88
CA VAL A 168 20.68 -4.59 7.32
C VAL A 168 20.58 -4.51 8.85
N MET A 169 20.60 -5.67 9.52
CA MET A 169 20.46 -5.73 10.96
C MET A 169 21.69 -5.23 11.72
N ALA A 170 22.90 -5.43 11.18
CA ALA A 170 24.11 -4.86 11.77
C ALA A 170 24.03 -3.33 11.77
N GLU A 171 23.69 -2.74 10.63
CA GLU A 171 23.57 -1.30 10.45
C GLU A 171 22.44 -0.69 11.29
N LEU A 172 21.27 -1.36 11.37
CA LEU A 172 20.17 -0.90 12.22
C LEU A 172 20.50 -0.97 13.71
N ASN A 173 21.25 -1.99 14.14
CA ASN A 173 21.68 -2.11 15.53
C ASN A 173 22.79 -1.12 15.88
N ASP A 174 23.70 -0.80 14.94
CA ASP A 174 24.76 0.20 15.16
C ASP A 174 24.20 1.60 15.45
N VAL A 175 23.05 1.93 14.85
CA VAL A 175 22.36 3.21 15.08
C VAL A 175 21.24 3.13 16.13
N ASP A 176 21.21 2.07 16.94
CA ASP A 176 20.19 1.82 17.98
C ASP A 176 18.74 1.96 17.47
N ALA A 177 18.46 1.54 16.22
CA ALA A 177 17.14 1.73 15.59
C ALA A 177 15.99 1.07 16.37
N PHE A 178 16.31 0.07 17.19
CA PHE A 178 15.38 -0.71 18.00
C PHE A 178 15.55 -0.49 19.52
N GLY A 179 16.30 0.56 19.90
CA GLY A 179 16.73 0.84 21.27
C GLY A 179 18.15 0.35 21.56
N ALA A 180 18.62 0.60 22.79
CA ALA A 180 20.01 0.39 23.20
C ALA A 180 20.46 -1.09 23.27
N ILE A 181 19.53 -2.03 23.18
CA ILE A 181 19.84 -3.46 23.14
C ILE A 181 19.72 -3.91 21.68
N PRO A 182 20.81 -4.41 21.07
CA PRO A 182 20.78 -4.91 19.70
C PRO A 182 19.68 -5.95 19.48
N ARG A 183 18.90 -5.76 18.40
CA ARG A 183 17.82 -6.66 18.00
C ARG A 183 18.40 -7.92 17.36
N ALA A 184 18.01 -9.08 17.89
CA ALA A 184 18.25 -10.36 17.24
C ALA A 184 17.19 -10.63 16.14
N VAL A 185 17.55 -11.46 15.17
CA VAL A 185 16.58 -11.95 14.17
C VAL A 185 15.52 -12.80 14.82
N LYS A 186 14.26 -12.60 14.41
CA LYS A 186 13.13 -13.42 14.82
C LYS A 186 13.37 -14.89 14.44
N PRO A 187 13.28 -15.85 15.39
CA PRO A 187 13.37 -17.26 15.06
C PRO A 187 12.28 -17.69 14.05
N PRO A 188 12.62 -18.45 13.00
CA PRO A 188 11.65 -18.79 11.94
C PRO A 188 10.39 -19.50 12.43
N ALA A 189 10.52 -20.40 13.41
CA ALA A 189 9.38 -21.09 14.00
C ALA A 189 8.41 -20.15 14.71
N LEU A 190 8.91 -19.07 15.33
CA LEU A 190 8.05 -18.06 15.97
C LEU A 190 7.38 -17.17 14.92
N ALA A 191 8.11 -16.79 13.87
CA ALA A 191 7.55 -16.00 12.78
C ALA A 191 6.42 -16.75 12.06
N GLN A 192 6.65 -18.02 11.73
CA GLN A 192 5.64 -18.90 11.14
C GLN A 192 4.43 -19.08 12.06
N LYS A 193 4.65 -19.26 13.38
CA LYS A 193 3.57 -19.44 14.36
C LYS A 193 2.66 -18.22 14.40
N HIS A 194 3.22 -17.01 14.35
CA HIS A 194 2.45 -15.78 14.34
C HIS A 194 1.56 -15.66 13.09
N LEU A 195 2.11 -15.93 11.90
CA LEU A 195 1.32 -15.94 10.67
C LEU A 195 0.21 -17.00 10.74
N ALA A 196 0.52 -18.21 11.22
CA ALA A 196 -0.47 -19.27 11.38
C ALA A 196 -1.62 -18.86 12.33
N ALA A 197 -1.31 -18.14 13.41
CA ALA A 197 -2.31 -17.58 14.31
C ALA A 197 -3.18 -16.51 13.63
N THR A 198 -2.55 -15.63 12.83
CA THR A 198 -3.25 -14.62 12.02
C THR A 198 -4.24 -15.29 11.06
N LEU A 199 -3.78 -16.29 10.29
CA LEU A 199 -4.61 -17.05 9.34
C LEU A 199 -5.78 -17.77 10.05
N ALA A 200 -5.55 -18.36 11.22
CA ALA A 200 -6.60 -18.99 12.01
C ALA A 200 -7.64 -17.96 12.50
N GLY A 201 -7.20 -16.76 12.89
CA GLY A 201 -8.08 -15.66 13.28
C GLY A 201 -8.96 -15.16 12.13
N LEU A 202 -8.42 -15.08 10.91
CA LEU A 202 -9.17 -14.70 9.71
C LEU A 202 -10.26 -15.72 9.37
N LYS A 203 -9.94 -17.02 9.38
CA LYS A 203 -10.92 -18.09 9.12
C LYS A 203 -12.09 -18.08 10.10
N LYS A 204 -11.84 -17.78 11.38
CA LYS A 204 -12.88 -17.63 12.40
C LYS A 204 -13.81 -16.44 12.14
N LYS A 205 -13.30 -15.34 11.55
CA LYS A 205 -14.12 -14.17 11.20
C LYS A 205 -14.96 -14.40 9.94
N GLU A 206 -14.48 -15.24 9.01
CA GLU A 206 -15.20 -15.64 7.80
C GLU A 206 -16.33 -16.64 8.08
N THR A 207 -16.29 -17.34 9.21
CA THR A 207 -17.35 -18.27 9.65
C THR A 207 -18.17 -17.59 10.74
N PRO A 208 -19.33 -16.97 10.44
CA PRO A 208 -20.18 -16.40 11.48
C PRO A 208 -20.56 -17.52 12.44
N ALA A 209 -20.48 -17.26 13.75
CA ALA A 209 -20.97 -18.18 14.75
C ALA A 209 -22.43 -18.52 14.43
N GLN A 210 -22.69 -19.76 14.01
CA GLN A 210 -24.03 -20.33 14.07
C GLN A 210 -24.43 -20.35 15.55
N LYS A 211 -25.18 -19.34 15.98
CA LYS A 211 -25.94 -19.32 17.22
C LYS A 211 -27.33 -18.77 16.91
#